data_AF-A0A5C6XII5-F1
#
_entry.id   AF-A0A5C6XII5-F1
#
_cell.length_a   1.000
_cell.length_b   1.000
_cell.length_c   1.000
_cell.angle_alpha   90.00
_cell.angle_beta   90.00
_cell.angle_gamma   90.00
#
_symmetry.space_group_name_H-M   'P 1'
#
loop_
_entity.id
_entity.type
_entity.pdbx_description
1 polymer ?
#
loop_
_entity_poly.entity_id
_entity_poly.type
_entity_poly.pdbx_seq_one_letter_code
_entity_poly.pdbx_strand_id
1 'polypeptide(L)'
;MGLAIGVGALVLFEQDNPAAAQAMRDDLAYINTVLEAEGLPTHQEPEHFEGIEGGRPKPRASLNSFPYSWLHYLRRFGAHIMRDPRWVPYPVEPGEDPADDRVLRQLYRQLRSHLLCHSDSEGYYLPIDFHEIYFDPKHKIRGGALGSSIRLREELLLLTDALEIEVDAEGNLDDDYAAELAAQRPAGQPFAIERLVWLSLYEAARLSIEHKTAITFY
;
A
#
# COMPACT_ATOMS: atom_id res chain seq x y z
N MET A 1 -16.18 -6.07 5.13
CA MET A 1 -15.84 -5.96 3.70
C MET A 1 -14.40 -6.45 3.52
N GLY A 2 -14.10 -7.12 2.40
CA GLY A 2 -12.72 -7.46 2.03
C GLY A 2 -12.03 -6.27 1.36
N LEU A 3 -10.71 -6.25 1.40
CA LEU A 3 -9.84 -5.29 0.74
C LEU A 3 -8.81 -6.07 -0.09
N ALA A 4 -8.82 -5.90 -1.41
CA ALA A 4 -7.70 -6.33 -2.25
C ALA A 4 -6.85 -5.11 -2.62
N ILE A 5 -5.53 -5.34 -2.70
CA ILE A 5 -4.55 -4.33 -3.10
C ILE A 5 -3.53 -4.99 -4.01
N GLY A 6 -3.05 -4.27 -5.03
CA GLY A 6 -1.97 -4.76 -5.88
C GLY A 6 -1.76 -3.92 -7.13
N VAL A 7 -1.11 -4.51 -8.12
CA VAL A 7 -0.58 -3.82 -9.30
C VAL A 7 -1.04 -4.46 -10.61
N GLY A 8 -0.89 -3.74 -11.72
CA GLY A 8 -1.27 -4.23 -13.06
C GLY A 8 -2.77 -4.27 -13.28
N ALA A 9 -3.53 -3.44 -12.55
CA ALA A 9 -4.98 -3.40 -12.62
C ALA A 9 -5.50 -3.01 -14.01
N LEU A 10 -4.80 -2.15 -14.75
CA LEU A 10 -5.20 -1.76 -16.11
C LEU A 10 -5.23 -2.98 -17.04
N VAL A 11 -4.19 -3.82 -17.00
CA VAL A 11 -4.10 -5.06 -17.79
C VAL A 11 -5.21 -6.04 -17.43
N LEU A 12 -5.53 -6.15 -16.13
CA LEU A 12 -6.62 -6.99 -15.64
C LEU A 12 -7.98 -6.48 -16.16
N PHE A 13 -8.23 -5.18 -16.02
CA PHE A 13 -9.49 -4.58 -16.44
C PHE A 13 -9.67 -4.62 -17.96
N GLU A 14 -8.62 -4.49 -18.76
CA GLU A 14 -8.73 -4.64 -20.23
C GLU A 14 -9.32 -5.99 -20.63
N GLN A 15 -9.00 -7.04 -19.89
CA GLN A 15 -9.47 -8.39 -20.16
C GLN A 15 -10.88 -8.63 -19.60
N ASP A 16 -11.12 -8.20 -18.36
CA ASP A 16 -12.30 -8.61 -17.59
C ASP A 16 -13.39 -7.53 -17.54
N ASN A 17 -13.04 -6.25 -17.62
CA ASN A 17 -13.94 -5.11 -17.48
C ASN A 17 -13.44 -3.84 -18.22
N PRO A 18 -13.61 -3.76 -19.55
CA PRO A 18 -13.11 -2.64 -20.35
C PRO A 18 -13.63 -1.27 -19.92
N ALA A 19 -14.82 -1.20 -19.31
CA ALA A 19 -15.36 0.04 -18.76
C ALA A 19 -14.55 0.52 -17.54
N ALA A 20 -14.12 -0.40 -16.67
CA ALA A 20 -13.22 -0.08 -15.57
C ALA A 20 -11.82 0.31 -16.06
N ALA A 21 -11.34 -0.31 -17.14
CA ALA A 21 -10.08 0.05 -17.77
C ALA A 21 -10.12 1.49 -18.31
N GLN A 22 -11.20 1.86 -19.02
CA GLN A 22 -11.40 3.22 -19.51
C GLN A 22 -11.51 4.22 -18.35
N ALA A 23 -12.28 3.90 -17.30
CA ALA A 23 -12.37 4.75 -16.13
C ALA A 23 -11.01 4.96 -15.44
N MET A 24 -10.19 3.92 -15.35
CA MET A 24 -8.82 4.04 -14.84
C MET A 24 -7.94 4.92 -15.74
N ARG A 25 -8.06 4.84 -17.06
CA ARG A 25 -7.34 5.75 -17.97
C ARG A 25 -7.77 7.21 -17.78
N ASP A 26 -9.06 7.46 -17.61
CA ASP A 26 -9.58 8.81 -17.38
C ASP A 26 -9.07 9.38 -16.04
N ASP A 27 -9.07 8.55 -14.99
CA ASP A 27 -8.51 8.89 -13.67
C ASP A 27 -7.01 9.23 -13.80
N LEU A 28 -6.23 8.39 -14.49
CA LEU A 28 -4.79 8.60 -14.72
C LEU A 28 -4.48 9.84 -15.56
N ALA A 29 -5.29 10.12 -16.59
CA ALA A 29 -5.16 11.33 -17.39
C ALA A 29 -5.38 12.59 -16.53
N TYR A 30 -6.37 12.56 -15.64
CA TYR A 30 -6.58 13.66 -14.70
C TYR A 30 -5.43 13.78 -13.69
N ILE A 31 -4.97 12.65 -13.12
CA ILE A 31 -3.83 12.61 -12.20
C ILE A 31 -2.59 13.25 -12.85
N ASN A 32 -2.32 12.97 -14.12
CA ASN A 32 -1.20 13.57 -14.84
C ASN A 32 -1.31 15.11 -14.92
N THR A 33 -2.51 15.68 -15.06
CA THR A 33 -2.68 17.14 -14.99
C THR A 33 -2.36 17.71 -13.61
N VAL A 34 -2.62 16.94 -12.54
CA VAL A 34 -2.28 17.33 -11.17
C VAL A 34 -0.77 17.24 -10.96
N LEU A 35 -0.13 16.15 -11.40
CA LEU A 35 1.32 15.97 -11.32
C LEU A 35 2.07 17.09 -12.05
N GLU A 36 1.65 17.43 -13.28
CA GLU A 36 2.26 18.52 -14.04
C GLU A 36 2.12 19.88 -13.35
N ALA A 37 0.96 20.16 -12.75
CA ALA A 37 0.73 21.42 -12.03
C ALA A 37 1.63 21.56 -10.78
N GLU A 38 1.98 20.44 -10.15
CA GLU A 38 2.89 20.37 -8.99
C GLU A 38 4.37 20.23 -9.40
N GLY A 39 4.68 20.23 -10.71
CA GLY A 39 6.05 20.10 -11.21
C GLY A 39 6.65 18.69 -11.10
N LEU A 40 5.80 17.67 -10.96
CA LEU A 40 6.18 16.26 -10.90
C LEU A 40 6.15 15.61 -12.30
N PRO A 41 6.90 14.51 -12.51
CA PRO A 41 6.77 13.74 -13.75
C PRO A 41 5.36 13.14 -13.87
N THR A 42 4.88 12.99 -15.09
CA THR A 42 3.64 12.26 -15.36
C THR A 42 3.86 10.75 -15.24
N HIS A 43 2.77 10.03 -14.95
CA HIS A 43 2.73 8.58 -14.90
C HIS A 43 2.12 8.01 -16.18
N GLN A 44 2.79 7.03 -16.78
CA GLN A 44 2.24 6.24 -17.87
C GLN A 44 2.07 4.82 -17.38
N GLU A 45 0.81 4.42 -17.16
CA GLU A 45 0.50 3.07 -16.72
C GLU A 45 0.83 2.04 -17.82
N PRO A 46 1.53 0.95 -17.49
CA PRO A 46 1.81 -0.12 -18.45
C PRO A 46 0.52 -0.78 -18.94
N GLU A 47 0.37 -0.87 -20.25
CA GLU A 47 -0.75 -1.60 -20.88
C GLU A 47 -0.44 -3.10 -21.09
N HIS A 48 0.83 -3.49 -20.91
CA HIS A 48 1.29 -4.87 -20.94
C HIS A 48 2.59 -5.00 -20.15
N PHE A 49 2.89 -6.21 -19.69
CA PHE A 49 4.15 -6.54 -19.01
C PHE A 49 4.92 -7.58 -19.82
N GLU A 50 6.03 -7.17 -20.43
CA GLU A 50 6.88 -8.07 -21.22
C GLU A 50 7.57 -9.11 -20.34
N GLY A 51 7.61 -10.37 -20.79
CA GLY A 51 8.34 -11.45 -20.11
C GLY A 51 7.72 -11.95 -18.81
N ILE A 52 6.52 -11.48 -18.43
CA ILE A 52 5.85 -11.92 -17.19
C ILE A 52 4.81 -13.00 -17.49
N GLU A 53 5.00 -14.18 -16.88
CA GLU A 53 4.07 -15.29 -16.98
C GLU A 53 2.71 -14.95 -16.34
N GLY A 54 1.62 -15.13 -17.11
CA GLY A 54 0.27 -14.75 -16.69
C GLY A 54 -0.05 -13.27 -16.88
N GLY A 55 0.83 -12.51 -17.54
CA GLY A 55 0.55 -11.16 -18.04
C GLY A 55 0.54 -10.05 -17.00
N ARG A 56 0.83 -10.35 -15.72
CA ARG A 56 0.96 -9.34 -14.65
C ARG A 56 1.96 -9.76 -13.57
N PRO A 57 2.63 -8.80 -12.91
CA PRO A 57 3.48 -9.11 -11.77
C PRO A 57 2.71 -9.82 -10.65
N LYS A 58 3.32 -10.85 -10.05
CA LYS A 58 2.71 -11.64 -8.97
C LYS A 58 3.39 -11.30 -7.64
N PRO A 59 2.64 -10.88 -6.61
CA PRO A 59 3.21 -10.67 -5.29
C PRO A 59 3.55 -12.00 -4.62
N ARG A 60 4.55 -11.98 -3.74
CA ARG A 60 4.88 -13.11 -2.85
C ARG A 60 3.87 -13.24 -1.68
N ALA A 61 3.05 -12.22 -1.45
CA ALA A 61 1.97 -12.27 -0.47
C ALA A 61 0.92 -13.33 -0.85
N SER A 62 0.49 -14.15 0.13
CA SER A 62 -0.51 -15.20 -0.07
C SER A 62 -1.95 -14.68 -0.11
N LEU A 63 -2.18 -13.47 0.40
CA LEU A 63 -3.51 -12.88 0.51
C LEU A 63 -3.85 -12.10 -0.77
N ASN A 64 -4.80 -12.62 -1.55
CA ASN A 64 -5.42 -11.86 -2.64
C ASN A 64 -6.32 -10.74 -2.10
N SER A 65 -6.90 -10.93 -0.91
CA SER A 65 -7.64 -9.92 -0.16
C SER A 65 -7.62 -10.27 1.34
N PHE A 66 -7.89 -9.29 2.19
CA PHE A 66 -8.02 -9.46 3.63
C PHE A 66 -9.18 -8.62 4.19
N PRO A 67 -9.70 -8.90 5.40
CA PRO A 67 -10.71 -8.05 6.03
C PRO A 67 -10.21 -6.60 6.13
N TYR A 68 -10.98 -5.65 5.62
CA TYR A 68 -10.61 -4.22 5.59
C TYR A 68 -10.06 -3.70 6.92
N SER A 69 -10.67 -4.11 8.04
CA SER A 69 -10.25 -3.75 9.39
C SER A 69 -8.78 -4.09 9.71
N TRP A 70 -8.19 -5.08 9.04
CA TRP A 70 -6.80 -5.51 9.28
C TRP A 70 -5.78 -4.43 8.91
N LEU A 71 -6.10 -3.55 7.95
CA LEU A 71 -5.23 -2.43 7.62
C LEU A 71 -4.99 -1.51 8.82
N HIS A 72 -5.99 -1.33 9.68
CA HIS A 72 -5.87 -0.46 10.85
C HIS A 72 -4.94 -1.04 11.92
N TYR A 73 -4.75 -2.36 11.99
CA TYR A 73 -3.75 -2.97 12.87
C TYR A 73 -2.33 -2.53 12.47
N LEU A 74 -2.00 -2.61 11.17
CA LEU A 74 -0.70 -2.16 10.66
C LEU A 74 -0.56 -0.64 10.79
N ARG A 75 -1.60 0.13 10.48
CA ARG A 75 -1.56 1.61 10.61
C ARG A 75 -1.33 2.04 12.06
N ARG A 76 -1.91 1.33 13.03
CA ARG A 76 -1.63 1.57 14.45
C ARG A 76 -0.15 1.38 14.77
N PHE A 77 0.46 0.28 14.29
CA PHE A 77 1.91 0.07 14.40
C PHE A 77 2.70 1.23 13.80
N GLY A 78 2.39 1.61 12.56
CA GLY A 78 3.02 2.72 11.87
C GLY A 78 2.92 4.02 12.65
N ALA A 79 1.76 4.30 13.23
CA ALA A 79 1.55 5.50 14.01
C ALA A 79 2.40 5.57 15.28
N HIS A 80 2.52 4.46 16.02
CA HIS A 80 3.37 4.44 17.22
C HIS A 80 4.86 4.54 16.88
N ILE A 81 5.34 3.81 15.87
CA ILE A 81 6.74 3.84 15.45
C ILE A 81 7.14 5.21 14.89
N MET A 82 6.30 5.82 14.06
CA MET A 82 6.55 7.19 13.55
C MET A 82 6.60 8.24 14.66
N ARG A 83 5.91 8.00 15.78
CA ARG A 83 5.92 8.90 16.95
C ARG A 83 7.10 8.64 17.88
N ASP A 84 7.43 7.38 18.14
CA ASP A 84 8.56 6.93 18.94
C ASP A 84 9.16 5.68 18.30
N PRO A 85 10.31 5.80 17.60
CA PRO A 85 10.98 4.67 16.96
C PRO A 85 11.41 3.55 17.92
N ARG A 86 11.39 3.81 19.24
CA ARG A 86 11.72 2.82 20.27
C ARG A 86 10.47 2.20 20.91
N TRP A 87 9.29 2.48 20.37
CA TRP A 87 8.05 1.93 20.87
C TRP A 87 8.09 0.40 20.81
N VAL A 88 7.73 -0.23 21.94
CA VAL A 88 7.64 -1.69 22.04
C VAL A 88 6.21 -2.10 21.71
N PRO A 89 6.00 -2.95 20.69
CA PRO A 89 4.67 -3.36 20.30
C PRO A 89 3.90 -4.09 21.39
N TYR A 90 2.61 -3.79 21.44
CA TYR A 90 1.64 -4.54 22.24
C TYR A 90 0.35 -4.74 21.44
N PRO A 91 -0.31 -5.90 21.60
CA PRO A 91 -1.52 -6.22 20.86
C PRO A 91 -2.66 -5.24 21.18
N VAL A 92 -3.62 -5.17 20.27
CA VAL A 92 -4.89 -4.49 20.51
C VAL A 92 -5.69 -5.30 21.52
N GLU A 93 -6.26 -4.64 22.53
CA GLU A 93 -7.05 -5.31 23.55
C GLU A 93 -8.34 -5.91 22.97
N PRO A 94 -8.82 -7.06 23.47
CA PRO A 94 -10.06 -7.67 23.00
C PRO A 94 -11.24 -6.69 23.07
N GLY A 95 -11.88 -6.45 21.92
CA GLY A 95 -13.04 -5.57 21.81
C GLY A 95 -12.72 -4.11 21.51
N GLU A 96 -11.44 -3.72 21.43
CA GLU A 96 -11.04 -2.41 20.93
C GLU A 96 -10.91 -2.40 19.40
N ASP A 97 -11.25 -1.26 18.79
CA ASP A 97 -10.99 -1.01 17.37
C ASP A 97 -9.62 -0.33 17.21
N PRO A 98 -8.65 -0.92 16.48
CA PRO A 98 -7.35 -0.27 16.23
C PRO A 98 -7.48 1.08 15.51
N ALA A 99 -8.55 1.34 14.77
CA ALA A 99 -8.81 2.63 14.13
C ALA A 99 -9.10 3.75 15.16
N ASP A 100 -9.46 3.38 16.39
CA ASP A 100 -9.74 4.32 17.48
C ASP A 100 -8.49 4.74 18.26
N ASP A 101 -7.31 4.20 17.93
CA ASP A 101 -6.06 4.52 18.60
C ASP A 101 -5.77 6.04 18.56
N ARG A 102 -5.48 6.60 19.75
CA ARG A 102 -5.29 8.04 19.93
C ARG A 102 -4.06 8.58 19.19
N VAL A 103 -2.99 7.79 19.09
CA VAL A 103 -1.76 8.17 18.38
C VAL A 103 -2.03 8.20 16.89
N LEU A 104 -2.70 7.15 16.37
CA LEU A 104 -3.13 7.07 14.98
C LEU A 104 -3.98 8.28 14.57
N ARG A 105 -5.04 8.58 15.35
CA ARG A 105 -5.92 9.73 15.11
C ARG A 105 -5.19 11.08 15.16
N GLN A 106 -4.11 11.19 15.93
CA GLN A 106 -3.31 12.41 15.97
C GLN A 106 -2.48 12.59 14.69
N LEU A 107 -1.88 11.51 14.17
CA LEU A 107 -1.07 11.55 12.96
C LEU A 107 -1.91 11.72 11.69
N TYR A 108 -3.15 11.21 11.64
CA TYR A 108 -4.08 11.49 10.54
C TYR A 108 -4.29 12.99 10.30
N ARG A 109 -4.25 13.81 11.36
CA ARG A 109 -4.39 15.27 11.21
C ARG A 109 -3.17 15.95 10.59
N GLN A 110 -2.05 15.25 10.48
CA GLN A 110 -0.84 15.79 9.87
C GLN A 110 -0.81 15.63 8.36
N LEU A 111 -1.58 14.68 7.81
CA LEU A 111 -1.76 14.49 6.36
C LEU A 111 -0.46 14.24 5.56
N ARG A 112 0.54 13.61 6.19
CA ARG A 112 1.88 13.42 5.59
C ARG A 112 2.22 11.99 5.21
N SER A 113 1.84 11.02 6.03
CA SER A 113 2.26 9.63 5.82
C SER A 113 1.43 8.94 4.75
N HIS A 114 2.09 8.33 3.78
CA HIS A 114 1.49 7.55 2.69
C HIS A 114 0.75 6.32 3.22
N LEU A 115 1.30 5.62 4.22
CA LEU A 115 0.64 4.49 4.88
C LEU A 115 -0.60 4.91 5.66
N LEU A 116 -0.50 6.01 6.42
CA LEU A 116 -1.54 6.42 7.38
C LEU A 116 -2.65 7.25 6.74
N CYS A 117 -2.28 8.25 5.94
CA CYS A 117 -3.17 9.33 5.52
C CYS A 117 -3.77 9.13 4.11
N HIS A 118 -3.32 8.11 3.36
CA HIS A 118 -3.99 7.72 2.12
C HIS A 118 -5.34 7.05 2.43
N SER A 119 -6.26 7.06 1.47
CA SER A 119 -7.49 6.26 1.56
C SER A 119 -7.18 4.78 1.78
N ASP A 120 -7.98 4.10 2.60
CA ASP A 120 -7.79 2.70 2.98
C ASP A 120 -8.54 1.70 2.08
N SER A 121 -9.36 2.17 1.15
CA SER A 121 -10.15 1.29 0.28
C SER A 121 -10.18 1.69 -1.19
N GLU A 122 -9.62 2.84 -1.55
CA GLU A 122 -9.74 3.41 -2.88
C GLU A 122 -8.55 4.33 -3.19
N GLY A 123 -8.25 4.55 -4.47
CA GLY A 123 -7.22 5.49 -4.92
C GLY A 123 -5.98 4.81 -5.47
N TYR A 124 -4.89 5.59 -5.54
CA TYR A 124 -3.69 5.22 -6.29
C TYR A 124 -2.42 5.54 -5.50
N TYR A 125 -1.49 4.59 -5.47
CA TYR A 125 -0.07 4.91 -5.22
C TYR A 125 0.69 4.83 -6.54
N LEU A 126 1.46 5.86 -6.86
CA LEU A 126 2.27 5.91 -8.09
C LEU A 126 3.74 5.61 -7.81
N PRO A 127 4.47 5.01 -8.77
CA PRO A 127 5.93 4.81 -8.70
C PRO A 127 6.70 6.10 -8.98
N ILE A 128 6.30 7.19 -8.33
CA ILE A 128 6.90 8.52 -8.44
C ILE A 128 7.27 8.96 -7.02
N ASP A 129 8.47 9.53 -6.89
CA ASP A 129 8.93 10.03 -5.60
C ASP A 129 8.38 11.43 -5.35
N PHE A 130 7.45 11.54 -4.40
CA PHE A 130 7.00 12.80 -3.84
C PHE A 130 6.73 12.64 -2.34
N HIS A 131 7.13 13.64 -1.56
CA HIS A 131 7.20 13.52 -0.11
C HIS A 131 5.82 13.60 0.57
N GLU A 132 4.94 14.50 0.13
CA GLU A 132 3.63 14.73 0.76
C GLU A 132 2.50 14.03 -0.01
N ILE A 133 1.44 13.61 0.67
CA ILE A 133 0.22 13.14 -0.02
C ILE A 133 -0.43 14.31 -0.75
N TYR A 134 -0.77 14.11 -2.02
CA TYR A 134 -1.55 15.08 -2.77
C TYR A 134 -3.03 14.80 -2.61
N PHE A 135 -3.74 15.71 -1.94
CA PHE A 135 -5.19 15.68 -1.87
C PHE A 135 -5.76 16.45 -3.05
N ASP A 136 -6.70 15.85 -3.76
CA ASP A 136 -7.38 16.52 -4.87
C ASP A 136 -8.56 17.33 -4.36
N PRO A 137 -8.47 18.68 -4.31
CA PRO A 137 -9.56 19.51 -3.81
C PRO A 137 -10.80 19.45 -4.72
N LYS A 138 -10.66 18.94 -5.95
CA LYS A 138 -11.79 18.78 -6.89
C LYS A 138 -12.47 17.42 -6.75
N HIS A 139 -11.97 16.53 -5.90
CA HIS A 139 -12.51 15.18 -5.66
C HIS A 139 -12.72 14.34 -6.93
N LYS A 140 -11.84 14.52 -7.92
CA LYS A 140 -11.78 13.75 -9.16
C LYS A 140 -10.79 12.60 -9.08
N ILE A 141 -9.75 12.68 -8.25
CA ILE A 141 -8.92 11.50 -7.91
C ILE A 141 -9.76 10.58 -7.02
N ARG A 142 -9.92 9.32 -7.45
CA ARG A 142 -10.55 8.26 -6.66
C ARG A 142 -9.87 8.13 -5.30
N GLY A 143 -10.63 7.95 -4.21
CA GLY A 143 -10.08 7.96 -2.85
C GLY A 143 -9.61 9.34 -2.34
N GLY A 144 -9.64 10.39 -3.15
CA GLY A 144 -9.37 11.78 -2.76
C GLY A 144 -7.90 12.13 -2.50
N ALA A 145 -7.00 11.16 -2.55
CA ALA A 145 -5.59 11.31 -2.26
C ALA A 145 -4.73 10.49 -3.24
N LEU A 146 -3.55 11.01 -3.56
CA LEU A 146 -2.53 10.34 -4.35
C LEU A 146 -1.33 10.03 -3.48
N GLY A 147 -0.96 8.76 -3.40
CA GLY A 147 0.20 8.28 -2.67
C GLY A 147 1.40 7.99 -3.56
N SER A 148 2.58 7.94 -2.97
CA SER A 148 3.82 7.48 -3.60
C SER A 148 4.11 6.05 -3.14
N SER A 149 4.27 5.10 -4.06
CA SER A 149 4.65 3.73 -3.71
C SER A 149 6.09 3.65 -3.20
N ILE A 150 6.94 4.60 -3.60
CA ILE A 150 8.31 4.76 -3.09
C ILE A 150 8.28 5.15 -1.62
N ARG A 151 7.56 6.22 -1.26
CA ARG A 151 7.44 6.65 0.14
C ARG A 151 6.66 5.66 0.99
N LEU A 152 5.62 5.02 0.43
CA LEU A 152 4.93 3.92 1.12
C LEU A 152 5.91 2.79 1.49
N ARG A 153 6.78 2.36 0.57
CA ARG A 153 7.80 1.34 0.85
C ARG A 153 8.75 1.79 1.95
N GLU A 154 9.24 3.02 1.91
CA GLU A 154 10.10 3.58 2.96
C GLU A 154 9.41 3.55 4.34
N GLU A 155 8.14 3.96 4.41
CA GLU A 155 7.37 3.95 5.66
C GLU A 155 7.10 2.54 6.18
N LEU A 156 6.90 1.55 5.29
CA LEU A 156 6.78 0.15 5.67
C LEU A 156 8.10 -0.40 6.22
N LEU A 157 9.24 0.00 5.66
CA LEU A 157 10.55 -0.43 6.14
C LEU A 157 10.87 0.12 7.54
N LEU A 158 10.25 1.22 7.97
CA LEU A 158 10.37 1.68 9.37
C LEU A 158 9.76 0.68 10.37
N LEU A 159 8.89 -0.22 9.92
CA LEU A 159 8.14 -1.13 10.78
C LEU A 159 8.83 -2.49 10.96
N THR A 160 9.89 -2.77 10.19
CA THR A 160 10.49 -4.11 10.13
C THR A 160 11.00 -4.58 11.48
N ASP A 161 11.73 -3.73 12.22
CA ASP A 161 12.26 -4.09 13.54
C ASP A 161 11.14 -4.40 14.53
N ALA A 162 10.09 -3.57 14.55
CA ALA A 162 8.94 -3.75 15.45
C ALA A 162 8.08 -4.97 15.07
N LEU A 163 8.05 -5.32 13.79
CA LEU A 163 7.35 -6.51 13.29
C LEU A 163 8.24 -7.76 13.30
N GLU A 164 9.50 -7.65 13.70
CA GLU A 164 10.48 -8.75 13.64
C GLU A 164 10.59 -9.32 12.20
N ILE A 165 10.63 -8.43 11.20
CA ILE A 165 10.77 -8.76 9.78
C ILE A 165 12.21 -8.49 9.37
N GLU A 166 12.89 -9.50 8.86
CA GLU A 166 14.26 -9.38 8.35
C GLU A 166 14.27 -8.94 6.87
N VAL A 167 15.09 -7.93 6.57
CA VAL A 167 15.34 -7.41 5.22
C VAL A 167 16.83 -7.15 5.03
N ASP A 168 17.31 -7.14 3.78
CA ASP A 168 18.69 -6.76 3.46
C ASP A 168 18.94 -5.24 3.61
N ALA A 169 20.16 -4.80 3.33
CA ALA A 169 20.56 -3.40 3.46
C ALA A 169 19.79 -2.44 2.52
N GLU A 170 19.26 -2.96 1.42
CA GLU A 170 18.43 -2.25 0.45
C GLU A 170 16.92 -2.35 0.77
N GLY A 171 16.57 -3.06 1.86
CA GLY A 171 15.21 -3.28 2.31
C GLY A 171 14.46 -4.33 1.51
N ASN A 172 15.14 -5.33 0.93
CA ASN A 172 14.53 -6.45 0.23
C ASN A 172 14.34 -7.65 1.17
N LEU A 173 13.22 -8.36 1.00
CA LEU A 173 13.04 -9.68 1.58
C LEU A 173 13.66 -10.76 0.69
N ASP A 174 14.34 -11.68 1.36
CA ASP A 174 14.65 -13.00 0.83
C ASP A 174 13.37 -13.77 0.42
N ASP A 175 13.46 -14.57 -0.64
CA ASP A 175 12.30 -15.28 -1.20
C ASP A 175 11.78 -16.40 -0.28
N ASP A 176 12.67 -17.15 0.36
CA ASP A 176 12.28 -18.22 1.28
C ASP A 176 11.62 -17.61 2.52
N TYR A 177 12.20 -16.53 3.06
CA TYR A 177 11.61 -15.82 4.20
C TYR A 177 10.26 -15.16 3.85
N ALA A 178 10.12 -14.57 2.66
CA ALA A 178 8.83 -14.05 2.19
C ALA A 178 7.76 -15.15 2.10
N ALA A 179 8.13 -16.35 1.66
CA ALA A 179 7.23 -17.51 1.62
C ALA A 179 6.83 -17.98 3.04
N GLU A 180 7.74 -17.96 4.00
CA GLU A 180 7.45 -18.25 5.41
C GLU A 180 6.46 -17.25 6.01
N LEU A 181 6.68 -15.94 5.80
CA LEU A 181 5.74 -14.90 6.22
C LEU A 181 4.36 -15.09 5.57
N ALA A 182 4.32 -15.36 4.27
CA ALA A 182 3.09 -15.61 3.52
C ALA A 182 2.32 -16.85 4.02
N ALA A 183 3.01 -17.83 4.60
CA ALA A 183 2.41 -19.05 5.14
C ALA A 183 1.79 -18.86 6.54
N GLN A 184 2.07 -17.73 7.22
CA GLN A 184 1.55 -17.47 8.57
C GLN A 184 0.01 -17.53 8.62
N ARG A 185 -0.49 -17.91 9.80
CA ARG A 185 -1.92 -17.91 10.08
C ARG A 185 -2.26 -16.68 10.92
N PRO A 186 -3.34 -15.94 10.58
CA PRO A 186 -3.75 -14.74 11.32
C PRO A 186 -4.03 -15.01 12.81
N ALA A 187 -4.45 -16.23 13.15
CA ALA A 187 -4.71 -16.65 14.52
C ALA A 187 -3.52 -17.45 15.08
N GLY A 188 -3.20 -17.22 16.35
CA GLY A 188 -2.27 -18.05 17.11
C GLY A 188 -0.83 -17.52 17.20
N GLN A 189 -0.52 -16.40 16.56
CA GLN A 189 0.78 -15.72 16.70
C GLN A 189 0.58 -14.23 16.90
N PRO A 190 1.30 -13.59 17.85
CA PRO A 190 1.28 -12.14 18.00
C PRO A 190 1.65 -11.45 16.69
N PHE A 191 0.89 -10.42 16.33
CA PHE A 191 1.12 -9.55 15.17
C PHE A 191 1.10 -10.23 13.80
N ALA A 192 0.55 -11.44 13.69
CA ALA A 192 0.44 -12.13 12.40
C ALA A 192 -0.41 -11.37 11.38
N ILE A 193 -1.46 -10.67 11.83
CA ILE A 193 -2.29 -9.82 10.97
C ILE A 193 -1.43 -8.70 10.38
N GLU A 194 -0.69 -7.98 11.22
CA GLU A 194 0.16 -6.88 10.83
C GLU A 194 1.26 -7.30 9.86
N ARG A 195 1.92 -8.44 10.11
CA ARG A 195 2.93 -9.01 9.20
C ARG A 195 2.36 -9.39 7.84
N LEU A 196 1.19 -10.03 7.81
CA LEU A 196 0.53 -10.41 6.56
C LEU A 196 0.09 -9.18 5.75
N VAL A 197 -0.49 -8.17 6.41
CA VAL A 197 -0.88 -6.89 5.78
C VAL A 197 0.36 -6.13 5.30
N TRP A 198 1.42 -6.10 6.10
CA TRP A 198 2.71 -5.51 5.74
C TRP A 198 3.26 -6.14 4.47
N LEU A 199 3.28 -7.48 4.40
CA LEU A 199 3.77 -8.20 3.22
C LEU A 199 2.95 -7.88 1.96
N SER A 200 1.62 -7.79 2.08
CA SER A 200 0.75 -7.38 0.96
C SER A 200 1.08 -5.97 0.45
N LEU A 201 1.20 -4.99 1.33
CA LEU A 201 1.53 -3.60 0.96
C LEU A 201 2.97 -3.47 0.45
N TYR A 202 3.92 -4.16 1.09
CA TYR A 202 5.33 -4.17 0.71
C TYR A 202 5.51 -4.76 -0.69
N GLU A 203 4.88 -5.89 -0.99
CA GLU A 203 4.94 -6.50 -2.32
C GLU A 203 4.26 -5.63 -3.38
N ALA A 204 3.11 -5.01 -3.07
CA ALA A 204 2.47 -4.07 -3.97
C ALA A 204 3.39 -2.87 -4.28
N ALA A 205 4.04 -2.30 -3.27
CA ALA A 205 4.99 -1.20 -3.44
C ALA A 205 6.23 -1.61 -4.22
N ARG A 206 6.83 -2.76 -3.88
CA ARG A 206 8.00 -3.32 -4.58
C ARG A 206 7.71 -3.52 -6.06
N LEU A 207 6.60 -4.18 -6.39
CA LEU A 207 6.21 -4.45 -7.78
C LEU A 207 5.80 -3.19 -8.52
N SER A 208 5.16 -2.23 -7.84
CA SER A 208 4.83 -0.92 -8.40
C SER A 208 6.08 -0.19 -8.87
N ILE A 209 7.12 -0.15 -8.04
CA ILE A 209 8.39 0.49 -8.34
C ILE A 209 9.14 -0.25 -9.45
N GLU A 210 9.24 -1.58 -9.34
CA GLU A 210 9.97 -2.43 -10.30
C GLU A 210 9.37 -2.35 -11.71
N HIS A 211 8.04 -2.43 -11.82
CA HIS A 211 7.34 -2.49 -13.10
C HIS A 211 6.67 -1.18 -13.50
N LYS A 212 6.92 -0.09 -12.77
CA LYS A 212 6.40 1.25 -13.05
C LYS A 212 4.88 1.27 -13.24
N THR A 213 4.15 0.59 -12.35
CA THR A 213 2.68 0.45 -12.39
C THR A 213 2.08 1.00 -11.11
N ALA A 214 0.89 1.57 -11.18
CA ALA A 214 0.18 2.08 -10.01
C ALA A 214 -0.30 0.93 -9.11
N ILE A 215 -0.29 1.16 -7.79
CA ILE A 215 -1.03 0.33 -6.84
C ILE A 215 -2.47 0.80 -6.82
N THR A 216 -3.42 -0.13 -6.90
CA THR A 216 -4.86 0.16 -6.78
C THR A 216 -5.55 -0.80 -5.82
N PHE A 217 -6.81 -0.47 -5.51
CA PHE A 217 -7.69 -1.24 -4.64
C PHE A 217 -8.86 -1.79 -5.45
N TYR A 218 -9.29 -3.03 -5.16
CA TYR A 218 -10.38 -3.71 -5.88
C TYR A 218 -11.11 -4.74 -5.00
#